data_AF-A0A819FB16-F1
#
_entry.id   AF-A0A819FB16-F1
#
_cell.length_a   1.000
_cell.length_b   1.000
_cell.length_c   1.000
_cell.angle_alpha   90.00
_cell.angle_beta   90.00
_cell.angle_gamma   90.00
#
_symmetry.space_group_name_H-M   'P 1'
#
loop_
_entity.id
_entity.type
_entity.pdbx_description
1 polymer ?
#
loop_
_entity_poly.entity_id
_entity_poly.type
_entity_poly.pdbx_seq_one_letter_code
_entity_poly.pdbx_strand_id
1 'polypeptide(L)'
;MLTSNVLKGITKGFPLKISSTKVENAPVDYNRDFIIRIMQRIEYDALRGAVTDLGLHESLPETISESTQQNEEFLKKLHKVLLEYEVEEGELICPETGRKFPISKGIPNMLLQETEVS
;
A
#
# COMPACT_ATOMS: atom_id res chain seq x y z
N MET A 1 6.67 -8.64 6.57
CA MET A 1 5.90 -7.39 6.45
C MET A 1 6.80 -6.34 5.84
N LEU A 2 6.31 -5.53 4.90
CA LEU A 2 7.06 -4.44 4.25
C LEU A 2 7.08 -3.20 5.17
N THR A 3 7.81 -3.27 6.28
CA THR A 3 7.94 -2.16 7.25
C THR A 3 9.41 -1.81 7.44
N SER A 4 9.72 -0.53 7.64
CA SER A 4 11.11 -0.09 7.89
C SER A 4 11.49 -0.06 9.37
N ASN A 5 10.68 -0.67 10.25
CA ASN A 5 10.91 -0.71 11.70
C ASN A 5 12.24 -1.38 12.12
N VAL A 6 12.90 -2.09 11.20
CA VAL A 6 14.18 -2.78 11.44
C VAL A 6 15.39 -1.84 11.25
N LEU A 7 15.17 -0.64 10.70
CA LEU A 7 16.23 0.36 10.56
C LEU A 7 16.60 0.96 11.91
N LYS A 8 17.90 1.24 12.07
CA LYS A 8 18.45 1.89 13.26
C LYS A 8 17.85 3.27 13.51
N GLY A 9 17.33 3.48 14.72
CA GLY A 9 16.80 4.77 15.17
C GLY A 9 15.36 5.07 14.72
N ILE A 10 14.63 4.08 14.22
CA ILE A 10 13.23 4.25 13.79
C ILE A 10 12.26 3.86 14.90
N THR A 11 11.27 4.74 15.13
CA THR A 11 10.17 4.48 16.08
C THR A 11 8.85 4.22 15.34
N LYS A 12 8.67 4.81 14.15
CA LYS A 12 7.53 4.57 13.25
C LYS A 12 8.01 4.40 11.79
N GLY A 13 8.26 3.17 11.38
CA GLY A 13 8.66 2.80 10.01
C GLY A 13 7.49 2.42 9.09
N PHE A 14 6.28 2.86 9.43
CA PHE A 14 5.07 2.58 8.66
C PHE A 14 4.06 3.73 8.81
N PRO A 15 3.30 4.10 7.76
CA PRO A 15 3.39 3.60 6.39
C PRO A 15 4.58 4.17 5.61
N LEU A 16 5.08 3.38 4.65
CA LEU A 16 6.07 3.86 3.68
C LEU A 16 5.35 4.68 2.62
N LYS A 17 5.93 5.84 2.24
CA LYS A 17 5.41 6.63 1.12
C LYS A 17 5.72 5.94 -0.18
N ILE A 18 4.81 6.00 -1.14
CA ILE A 18 5.00 5.36 -2.45
C ILE A 18 5.32 6.45 -3.47
N SER A 19 6.42 6.31 -4.19
CA SER A 19 6.72 7.14 -5.35
C SER A 19 6.80 6.24 -6.56
N SER A 20 5.73 6.20 -7.35
CA SER A 20 5.66 5.37 -8.55
C SER A 20 6.11 6.14 -9.80
N THR A 21 6.84 5.47 -10.67
CA THR A 21 7.19 5.96 -12.02
C THR A 21 6.37 5.21 -13.08
N LYS A 22 6.13 3.92 -12.87
CA LYS A 22 5.27 3.09 -13.72
C LYS A 22 4.27 2.33 -12.84
N VAL A 23 2.99 2.49 -13.14
CA VAL A 23 1.89 1.73 -12.55
C VAL A 23 1.19 0.99 -13.67
N GLU A 24 0.91 -0.29 -13.46
CA GLU A 24 0.19 -1.16 -14.38
C GLU A 24 -1.14 -1.58 -13.75
N ASN A 25 -2.16 -1.78 -14.59
CA ASN A 25 -3.45 -2.29 -14.17
C ASN A 25 -3.58 -3.74 -14.62
N ALA A 26 -3.52 -4.67 -13.68
CA ALA A 26 -3.67 -6.09 -13.89
C ALA A 26 -5.06 -6.53 -13.40
N PRO A 27 -6.06 -6.72 -14.28
CA PRO A 27 -7.40 -7.08 -13.83
C PRO A 27 -7.42 -8.47 -13.18
N VAL A 28 -8.03 -8.55 -11.99
CA VAL A 28 -8.18 -9.77 -11.19
C VAL A 28 -9.66 -10.04 -10.92
N ASP A 29 -10.05 -11.31 -10.89
CA ASP A 29 -11.43 -11.70 -10.59
C ASP A 29 -11.88 -11.20 -9.22
N TYR A 30 -13.01 -10.49 -9.21
CA TYR A 30 -13.59 -9.94 -7.99
C TYR A 30 -14.13 -11.03 -7.07
N ASN A 31 -13.62 -11.07 -5.84
CA ASN A 31 -14.11 -11.95 -4.79
C ASN A 31 -14.51 -11.17 -3.54
N ARG A 32 -15.82 -11.05 -3.33
CA ARG A 32 -16.42 -10.30 -2.20
C ARG A 32 -15.91 -10.78 -0.83
N ASP A 33 -15.93 -12.08 -0.59
CA ASP A 33 -15.57 -12.65 0.71
C ASP A 33 -14.09 -12.43 1.04
N PHE A 34 -13.23 -12.45 0.01
CA PHE A 34 -11.81 -12.16 0.15
C PHE A 34 -11.56 -10.71 0.58
N ILE A 35 -12.22 -9.75 -0.08
CA ILE A 35 -12.09 -8.33 0.24
C ILE A 35 -12.58 -8.02 1.66
N ILE A 36 -13.72 -8.58 2.08
CA ILE A 36 -14.24 -8.39 3.45
C ILE A 36 -13.24 -8.90 4.50
N ARG A 37 -12.62 -10.06 4.27
CA ARG A 37 -11.61 -10.62 5.18
C ARG A 37 -10.33 -9.80 5.23
N ILE A 38 -9.86 -9.29 4.08
CA ILE A 38 -8.67 -8.43 4.03
C ILE A 38 -8.95 -7.09 4.70
N MET A 39 -10.13 -6.52 4.49
CA MET A 39 -10.52 -5.22 5.05
C MET A 39 -10.37 -5.16 6.58
N GLN A 40 -10.63 -6.28 7.28
CA GLN A 40 -10.48 -6.38 8.73
C GLN A 40 -9.02 -6.40 9.21
N ARG A 41 -8.05 -6.59 8.31
CA ARG A 41 -6.62 -6.77 8.61
C ARG A 41 -5.73 -5.67 8.03
N ILE A 42 -6.27 -4.81 7.16
CA ILE A 42 -5.51 -3.71 6.55
C ILE A 42 -5.52 -2.49 7.46
N GLU A 43 -4.42 -1.75 7.43
CA GLU A 43 -4.39 -0.38 7.96
C GLU A 43 -5.01 0.55 6.90
N TYR A 44 -6.26 0.94 7.09
CA TYR A 44 -7.01 1.68 6.09
C TYR A 44 -6.41 3.06 5.79
N ASP A 45 -5.88 3.75 6.80
CA ASP A 45 -5.23 5.05 6.63
C ASP A 45 -3.96 4.96 5.78
N ALA A 46 -3.19 3.87 5.93
CA ALA A 46 -2.03 3.60 5.09
C ALA A 46 -2.44 3.35 3.63
N LEU A 47 -3.54 2.63 3.41
CA LEU A 47 -4.07 2.39 2.08
C LEU A 47 -4.50 3.70 1.40
N ARG A 48 -5.22 4.57 2.13
CA ARG A 48 -5.62 5.89 1.63
C ARG A 48 -4.41 6.77 1.28
N GLY A 49 -3.37 6.71 2.11
CA GLY A 49 -2.08 7.34 1.83
C GLY A 49 -1.48 6.83 0.51
N ALA A 50 -1.41 5.51 0.32
CA ALA A 50 -0.91 4.88 -0.90
C ALA A 50 -1.71 5.29 -2.15
N VAL A 51 -3.04 5.34 -2.08
CA VAL A 51 -3.90 5.78 -3.20
C VAL A 51 -3.61 7.24 -3.57
N THR A 52 -3.42 8.09 -2.56
CA THR A 52 -3.09 9.51 -2.75
C THR A 52 -1.71 9.67 -3.38
N ASP A 53 -0.72 8.91 -2.88
CA ASP A 53 0.66 8.88 -3.37
C ASP A 53 0.75 8.42 -4.83
N LEU A 54 -0.07 7.44 -5.22
CA LEU A 54 -0.15 6.93 -6.59
C LEU A 54 -0.96 7.84 -7.53
N GLY A 55 -1.57 8.91 -7.03
CA GLY A 55 -2.42 9.80 -7.82
C GLY A 55 -3.68 9.13 -8.35
N LEU A 56 -4.13 8.04 -7.72
CA LEU A 56 -5.34 7.35 -8.11
C LEU A 56 -6.55 8.18 -7.68
N HIS A 57 -7.41 8.56 -8.64
CA HIS A 57 -8.65 9.31 -8.38
C HIS A 57 -9.78 8.44 -7.79
N GLU A 58 -9.46 7.25 -7.30
CA GLU A 58 -10.42 6.37 -6.62
C GLU A 58 -10.82 7.01 -5.29
N SER A 59 -12.06 7.50 -5.22
CA SER A 59 -12.61 8.12 -4.01
C SER A 59 -12.91 7.04 -2.97
N LEU A 60 -11.92 6.76 -2.11
CA LEU A 60 -12.09 5.95 -0.92
C LEU A 60 -12.69 6.80 0.22
N PRO A 61 -13.77 6.35 0.89
CA PRO A 61 -14.38 7.06 2.01
C PRO A 61 -13.39 7.27 3.15
N GLU A 62 -13.60 8.30 3.97
CA GLU A 62 -12.68 8.59 5.08
C GLU A 62 -12.76 7.54 6.21
N THR A 63 -13.93 6.92 6.40
CA THR A 63 -14.16 5.92 7.44
C THR A 63 -14.92 4.72 6.89
N ILE A 64 -14.57 3.53 7.38
CA ILE A 64 -15.30 2.30 7.09
C ILE A 64 -16.43 2.16 8.11
N SER A 65 -17.66 2.47 7.71
CA SER A 65 -18.86 2.16 8.48
C SER A 65 -19.41 0.78 8.12
N GLU A 66 -20.26 0.18 8.97
CA GLU A 66 -20.94 -1.09 8.67
C GLU A 66 -21.75 -1.04 7.36
N SER A 67 -22.36 0.11 7.07
CA SER A 67 -23.05 0.35 5.79
C SER A 67 -22.10 0.34 4.59
N THR A 68 -20.88 0.84 4.76
CA THR A 68 -19.85 0.89 3.72
C THR A 68 -19.27 -0.51 3.46
N GLN A 69 -19.14 -1.34 4.50
CA GLN A 69 -18.70 -2.74 4.36
C GLN A 69 -19.64 -3.60 3.51
N GLN A 70 -20.94 -3.29 3.52
CA GLN A 70 -21.94 -4.00 2.73
C GLN A 70 -22.12 -3.42 1.32
N ASN A 71 -21.61 -2.21 1.07
CA ASN A 71 -21.74 -1.52 -0.21
C ASN A 71 -20.83 -2.17 -1.27
N GLU A 72 -21.46 -2.80 -2.27
CA GLU A 72 -20.75 -3.51 -3.33
C GLU A 72 -19.88 -2.57 -4.20
N GLU A 73 -20.29 -1.32 -4.39
CA GLU A 73 -19.50 -0.35 -5.15
C GLU A 73 -18.18 -0.03 -4.44
N PHE A 74 -18.23 0.14 -3.12
CA PHE A 74 -17.03 0.34 -2.30
C PHE A 74 -16.13 -0.89 -2.32
N LEU A 75 -16.69 -2.09 -2.17
CA LEU A 75 -15.92 -3.33 -2.21
C LEU A 75 -15.22 -3.53 -3.56
N LYS A 76 -15.86 -3.16 -4.66
CA LYS A 76 -15.24 -3.17 -5.99
C LYS A 76 -14.09 -2.16 -6.09
N LYS A 77 -14.27 -0.93 -5.60
CA LYS A 77 -13.19 0.07 -5.55
C LYS A 77 -12.01 -0.42 -4.73
N LEU A 78 -12.29 -1.00 -3.56
CA LEU A 78 -11.28 -1.56 -2.68
C LEU A 78 -10.54 -2.74 -3.33
N HIS A 79 -11.26 -3.62 -4.05
CA HIS A 79 -10.66 -4.69 -4.86
C HIS A 79 -9.68 -4.14 -5.88
N LYS A 80 -10.08 -3.12 -6.65
CA LYS A 80 -9.20 -2.50 -7.65
C LYS A 80 -7.92 -1.97 -7.03
N VAL A 81 -8.07 -1.16 -5.98
CA VAL A 81 -6.94 -0.53 -5.28
C VAL A 81 -5.97 -1.58 -4.71
N LEU A 82 -6.49 -2.67 -4.15
CA LEU A 82 -5.66 -3.67 -3.48
C LEU A 82 -5.03 -4.70 -4.42
N LEU A 83 -5.71 -5.05 -5.51
CA LEU A 83 -5.36 -6.22 -6.32
C LEU A 83 -5.14 -5.93 -7.80
N GLU A 84 -5.66 -4.81 -8.33
CA GLU A 84 -5.53 -4.50 -9.76
C GLU A 84 -4.43 -3.48 -10.05
N TYR A 85 -4.07 -2.60 -9.11
CA TYR A 85 -2.98 -1.65 -9.33
C TYR A 85 -1.65 -2.21 -8.84
N GLU A 86 -0.72 -2.40 -9.76
CA GLU A 86 0.62 -2.89 -9.49
C GLU A 86 1.65 -1.81 -9.82
N VAL A 87 2.56 -1.53 -8.88
CA VAL A 87 3.66 -0.59 -9.09
C VAL A 87 4.83 -1.33 -9.72
N GLU A 88 4.97 -1.21 -11.03
CA GLU A 88 6.02 -1.86 -11.81
C GLU A 88 7.41 -1.28 -11.51
N GLU A 89 7.52 0.06 -11.47
CA GLU A 89 8.77 0.77 -11.21
C GLU A 89 8.49 1.96 -10.27
N GLY A 90 9.31 2.12 -9.24
CA GLY A 90 9.13 3.17 -8.24
C GLY A 90 10.04 3.03 -7.03
N GLU A 91 9.69 3.67 -5.93
CA GLU A 91 10.41 3.64 -4.67
C GLU A 91 9.41 3.66 -3.49
N LEU A 92 9.69 2.87 -2.45
CA LEU A 92 9.07 3.03 -1.13
C LEU A 92 9.98 3.89 -0.26
N ILE A 93 9.47 4.95 0.33
CA ILE A 93 10.27 5.92 1.08
C ILE A 93 9.90 5.84 2.56
N CYS A 94 10.91 5.58 3.39
CA CYS A 94 10.75 5.58 4.83
C CYS A 94 10.42 7.00 5.33
N PRO A 95 9.35 7.20 6.11
CA PRO A 95 8.93 8.54 6.53
C PRO A 95 9.92 9.21 7.49
N GLU A 96 10.60 8.45 8.36
CA GLU A 96 11.52 9.01 9.36
C GLU A 96 12.93 9.25 8.81
N THR A 97 13.52 8.27 8.12
CA THR A 97 14.91 8.36 7.64
C THR A 97 15.05 8.87 6.21
N GLY A 98 13.96 8.93 5.45
CA GLY A 98 13.99 9.22 4.01
C GLY A 98 14.63 8.10 3.18
N ARG A 99 14.96 6.95 3.78
CA ARG A 99 15.54 5.81 3.05
C ARG A 99 14.59 5.33 1.98
N LYS A 100 15.10 5.25 0.75
CA LYS A 100 14.36 4.81 -0.43
C LYS A 100 14.61 3.32 -0.69
N PHE A 101 13.57 2.55 -0.86
CA PHE A 101 13.61 1.14 -1.24
C PHE A 101 13.11 1.03 -2.69
N PRO A 102 14.00 0.79 -3.67
CA PRO A 102 13.59 0.78 -5.07
C PRO A 102 12.67 -0.42 -5.36
N ILE A 103 11.66 -0.18 -6.19
CA ILE A 103 10.76 -1.17 -6.77
C ILE A 103 11.17 -1.31 -8.24
N SER A 104 11.49 -2.53 -8.66
CA SER A 104 11.74 -2.84 -10.07
C SER A 104 11.04 -4.13 -10.45
N LYS A 105 10.39 -4.13 -11.61
CA LYS A 105 9.55 -5.23 -12.12
C LYS A 105 8.53 -5.71 -11.08
N GLY A 106 7.88 -4.79 -10.38
CA GLY A 106 6.89 -5.10 -9.35
C GLY A 106 7.46 -5.60 -8.02
N ILE A 107 8.78 -5.77 -7.90
CA ILE A 107 9.41 -6.34 -6.72
C ILE A 107 10.13 -5.24 -5.91
N PRO A 108 9.66 -4.92 -4.68
CA PRO A 108 10.34 -3.99 -3.80
C PRO A 108 11.62 -4.60 -3.23
N ASN A 109 12.75 -3.90 -3.36
CA ASN A 109 14.01 -4.28 -2.75
C ASN A 109 14.15 -3.63 -1.36
N MET A 110 13.88 -4.43 -0.34
CA MET A 110 13.95 -4.04 1.08
C MET A 110 15.27 -4.45 1.77
N LEU A 111 16.32 -4.78 0.99
CA LEU A 111 17.60 -5.18 1.57
C LEU A 111 18.29 -4.00 2.26
N LEU A 112 18.78 -4.27 3.46
CA LEU A 112 19.50 -3.32 4.31
C LEU A 112 21.00 -3.61 4.27
N GLN A 113 21.83 -2.57 4.31
CA GLN A 113 23.26 -2.75 4.55
C GLN A 113 23.52 -3.08 6.02
N GLU A 114 24.61 -3.78 6.33
CA GLU A 114 24.99 -4.13 7.71
C GLU A 114 25.12 -2.89 8.63
N THR A 115 25.43 -1.73 8.06
CA THR A 115 25.51 -0.44 8.76
C THR A 115 24.14 0.18 9.07
N GLU A 116 23.09 -0.24 8.35
CA GLU A 116 21.71 0.26 8.47
C GLU A 116 20.86 -0.59 9.42
N VAL A 117 21.30 -1.82 9.72
CA VAL A 117 20.67 -2.75 10.66
C VAL A 117 21.13 -2.41 12.08
N SER A 118 20.18 -2.45 13.03
CA SER A 118 20.45 -2.16 14.44
C SER A 118 20.42 -3.38 15.33
#